data_AF-A0A1N7L775-F1
#
_entry.id   AF-A0A1N7L775-F1
#
_cell.length_a   1.000
_cell.length_b   1.000
_cell.length_c   1.000
_cell.angle_alpha   90.00
_cell.angle_beta   90.00
_cell.angle_gamma   90.00
#
_symmetry.space_group_name_H-M   'P 1'
#
loop_
_entity.id
_entity.type
_entity.pdbx_description
1 polymer ?
#
loop_
_entity_poly.entity_id
_entity_poly.type
_entity_poly.pdbx_seq_one_letter_code
_entity_poly.pdbx_strand_id
1 'polypeptide(L)'
;MIHFTVLFYLTESGNFHILLKVVDIQDITSTSYTLYLGFMKKNLFLRLALSAILLMHSVISILSGDVNDFGIKYLNTIGFAPIGLYLAWAIKLTHLISVPLLWIDQYIKPVAVCNIIIFILGIYFVHWQNGWFVVGGATNGMEFNFLLIFCFLNLMFPEISLKRNRHL
;
A
#
# COMPACT_ATOMS: atom_id res chain seq x y z
N MET A 1 -5.44 41.89 17.55
CA MET A 1 -4.72 42.69 16.53
C MET A 1 -5.21 42.18 15.17
N ILE A 2 -5.99 42.98 14.43
CA ILE A 2 -6.60 42.56 13.16
C ILE A 2 -5.51 42.62 12.09
N HIS A 3 -5.22 41.49 11.44
CA HIS A 3 -4.30 41.44 10.29
C HIS A 3 -5.12 41.34 9.00
N PHE A 4 -4.76 42.16 8.02
CA PHE A 4 -5.29 42.06 6.66
C PHE A 4 -4.41 41.10 5.88
N THR A 5 -5.00 40.10 5.22
CA THR A 5 -4.29 39.20 4.31
C THR A 5 -4.96 39.23 2.94
N VAL A 6 -4.14 39.46 1.91
CA VAL A 6 -4.58 39.45 0.51
C VAL A 6 -4.37 38.04 -0.02
N LEU A 7 -5.46 37.32 -0.33
CA LEU A 7 -5.38 36.01 -0.96
C LEU A 7 -5.49 36.18 -2.48
N PHE A 8 -4.52 35.60 -3.20
CA PHE A 8 -4.55 35.50 -4.65
C PHE A 8 -4.98 34.09 -5.02
N TYR A 9 -6.00 33.93 -5.86
CA TYR A 9 -6.32 32.63 -6.43
C TYR A 9 -6.66 32.74 -7.91
N LEU A 10 -6.26 31.71 -8.64
CA LEU A 10 -6.51 31.51 -10.06
C LEU A 10 -7.78 30.67 -10.21
N THR A 11 -8.73 31.15 -11.01
CA THR A 11 -9.90 30.35 -11.37
C THR A 11 -9.53 29.31 -12.43
N GLU A 12 -10.34 28.26 -12.57
CA GLU A 12 -10.17 27.26 -13.64
C GLU A 12 -10.26 27.85 -15.06
N SER A 13 -10.79 29.07 -15.19
CA SER A 13 -10.82 29.84 -16.45
C SER A 13 -9.59 30.71 -16.68
N GLY A 14 -8.58 30.68 -15.79
CA GLY A 14 -7.35 31.46 -15.91
C GLY A 14 -7.46 32.94 -15.52
N ASN A 15 -8.59 33.38 -14.96
CA ASN A 15 -8.77 34.77 -14.53
C ASN A 15 -8.24 34.97 -13.11
N PHE A 16 -7.50 36.06 -12.92
CA PHE A 16 -6.93 36.44 -11.63
C PHE A 16 -7.92 37.31 -10.85
N HIS A 17 -8.31 36.87 -9.66
CA HIS A 17 -9.23 37.62 -8.80
C HIS A 17 -8.58 37.95 -7.45
N ILE A 18 -8.87 39.15 -6.94
CA ILE A 18 -8.40 39.62 -5.63
C ILE A 18 -9.61 39.62 -4.69
N LEU A 19 -9.57 38.78 -3.65
CA LEU A 19 -10.57 38.76 -2.59
C LEU A 19 -9.94 39.29 -1.29
N LEU A 20 -10.38 40.47 -0.85
CA LEU A 20 -10.06 40.99 0.47
C LEU A 20 -11.01 40.35 1.48
N LYS A 21 -10.50 39.39 2.25
CA LYS A 21 -11.23 38.78 3.35
C LYS A 21 -10.58 39.23 4.67
N VAL A 22 -11.40 39.70 5.61
CA VAL A 22 -10.97 39.87 7.01
C VAL A 22 -10.89 38.46 7.59
N VAL A 23 -9.68 37.97 7.84
CA VAL A 23 -9.43 36.62 8.36
C VAL A 23 -8.81 36.77 9.74
N ASP A 24 -9.43 36.12 10.74
CA ASP A 24 -8.89 36.11 12.09
C ASP A 24 -7.57 35.29 12.12
N ILE A 25 -6.61 35.63 12.99
CA ILE A 25 -5.30 34.93 13.01
C ILE A 25 -5.46 33.43 13.29
N GLN A 26 -6.49 33.06 14.05
CA GLN A 26 -6.86 31.66 14.27
C GLN A 26 -7.26 30.94 12.97
N ASP A 27 -7.88 31.63 12.02
CA ASP A 27 -8.29 31.07 10.73
C ASP A 27 -7.12 30.84 9.77
N ILE A 28 -6.04 31.63 9.86
CA ILE A 28 -4.85 31.44 9.01
C ILE A 28 -4.11 30.16 9.42
N THR A 29 -4.02 29.90 10.73
CA THR A 29 -3.43 28.65 11.23
C THR A 29 -4.28 27.45 10.84
N SER A 30 -5.61 27.50 11.05
CA SER A 30 -6.52 26.41 10.69
C SER A 30 -6.52 26.11 9.18
N THR A 31 -6.45 27.14 8.33
CA THR A 31 -6.38 26.98 6.87
C THR A 31 -5.08 26.31 6.46
N SER A 32 -3.95 26.71 7.05
CA SER A 32 -2.62 26.12 6.78
C SER A 32 -2.54 24.66 7.20
N TYR A 33 -3.11 24.31 8.36
CA TYR A 33 -3.24 22.90 8.81
C TYR A 33 -4.17 22.10 7.89
N THR A 34 -5.29 22.68 7.44
CA THR A 34 -6.23 22.00 6.55
C THR A 34 -5.65 21.76 5.16
N LEU A 35 -4.83 22.69 4.65
CA LEU A 35 -4.13 22.55 3.37
C LEU A 35 -2.97 21.55 3.46
N TYR A 36 -2.24 21.54 4.58
CA TYR A 36 -1.18 20.56 4.86
C TYR A 36 -1.74 19.14 5.07
N LEU A 37 -2.85 19.01 5.81
CA LEU A 37 -3.61 17.77 5.94
C LEU A 37 -4.29 17.35 4.63
N GLY A 38 -4.70 18.31 3.80
CA GLY A 38 -5.26 18.08 2.46
C GLY A 38 -4.24 17.53 1.44
N PHE A 39 -2.95 17.75 1.67
CA PHE A 39 -1.87 17.21 0.84
C PHE A 39 -1.41 15.80 1.28
N MET A 40 -1.76 15.38 2.50
CA MET A 40 -1.43 14.05 3.01
C MET A 40 -2.35 13.01 2.36
N LYS A 41 -1.78 12.17 1.49
CA LYS A 41 -2.50 11.03 0.89
C LYS A 41 -3.13 10.18 2.01
N LYS A 42 -4.40 9.80 1.85
CA LYS A 42 -5.05 8.83 2.75
C LYS A 42 -4.20 7.57 2.85
N ASN A 43 -4.01 7.08 4.08
CA ASN A 43 -3.20 5.89 4.39
C ASN A 43 -1.71 6.03 4.00
N LEU A 44 -1.13 7.23 4.06
CA LEU A 44 0.27 7.51 3.69
C LEU A 44 1.26 6.49 4.29
N PHE A 45 1.24 6.30 5.61
CA PHE A 45 2.17 5.39 6.29
C PHE A 45 2.00 3.94 5.84
N LEU A 46 0.75 3.50 5.64
CA LEU A 46 0.45 2.16 5.15
C LEU A 46 0.97 1.97 3.72
N ARG A 47 0.77 2.95 2.84
CA ARG A 47 1.30 2.92 1.47
C ARG A 47 2.81 2.89 1.45
N LEU A 48 3.46 3.68 2.31
CA LEU A 48 4.92 3.70 2.44
C LEU A 48 5.45 2.35 2.91
N ALA A 49 4.87 1.78 3.97
CA ALA A 49 5.27 0.48 4.49
C ALA A 49 5.09 -0.64 3.46
N LEU A 50 3.91 -0.71 2.81
CA LEU A 50 3.64 -1.68 1.75
C LEU A 50 4.60 -1.51 0.58
N SER A 51 4.88 -0.26 0.16
CA SER A 51 5.83 0.03 -0.92
C SER A 51 7.23 -0.46 -0.58
N ALA A 52 7.74 -0.16 0.62
CA ALA A 52 9.07 -0.59 1.04
C ALA A 52 9.19 -2.12 1.06
N ILE A 53 8.20 -2.80 1.63
CA ILE A 53 8.18 -4.26 1.71
C ILE A 53 8.13 -4.90 0.31
N LEU A 54 7.18 -4.47 -0.54
CA LEU A 54 7.03 -5.00 -1.89
C LEU A 54 8.27 -4.74 -2.74
N LEU A 55 8.86 -3.55 -2.63
CA LEU A 55 10.06 -3.18 -3.37
C LEU A 55 11.26 -4.04 -2.94
N MET A 56 11.53 -4.14 -1.64
CA MET A 56 12.64 -4.95 -1.12
C MET A 56 12.46 -6.43 -1.46
N HIS A 57 11.25 -6.96 -1.31
CA HIS A 57 10.95 -8.35 -1.62
C HIS A 57 11.04 -8.67 -3.12
N SER A 58 10.86 -7.67 -3.99
CA SER A 58 10.93 -7.84 -5.44
C SER A 58 12.35 -7.59 -5.96
N VAL A 59 12.87 -6.38 -5.78
CA VAL A 59 14.15 -5.93 -6.35
C VAL A 59 15.29 -6.83 -5.90
N ILE A 60 15.40 -7.12 -4.60
CA ILE A 60 16.49 -7.97 -4.09
C ILE A 60 16.41 -9.38 -4.67
N SER A 61 15.21 -9.97 -4.77
CA SER A 61 15.04 -11.30 -5.35
C SER A 61 15.37 -11.35 -6.85
N ILE A 62 15.10 -10.27 -7.58
CA ILE A 62 15.43 -10.15 -9.00
C ILE A 62 16.94 -10.03 -9.19
N LEU A 63 17.59 -9.17 -8.41
CA LEU A 63 19.03 -8.91 -8.51
C LEU A 63 19.89 -10.11 -8.06
N SER A 64 19.43 -10.87 -7.08
CA SER A 64 20.10 -12.09 -6.60
C SER A 64 19.89 -13.29 -7.52
N GLY A 65 18.87 -13.27 -8.37
CA GLY A 65 18.47 -14.42 -9.20
C GLY A 65 17.54 -15.41 -8.48
N ASP A 66 17.16 -15.15 -7.24
CA ASP A 66 16.26 -16.00 -6.43
C ASP A 66 14.91 -16.25 -7.11
N VAL A 67 14.44 -15.34 -7.97
CA VAL A 67 13.21 -15.54 -8.76
C VAL A 67 13.32 -16.77 -9.67
N ASN A 68 14.48 -16.96 -10.30
CA ASN A 68 14.70 -18.08 -11.22
C ASN A 68 14.78 -19.39 -10.44
N ASP A 69 15.48 -19.39 -9.31
CA ASP A 69 15.58 -20.55 -8.44
C ASP A 69 14.23 -20.94 -7.85
N PHE A 70 13.43 -19.97 -7.40
CA PHE A 70 12.07 -20.20 -6.93
C PHE A 70 11.19 -20.83 -8.02
N GLY A 71 11.29 -20.36 -9.26
CA GLY A 71 10.51 -20.91 -10.38
C GLY A 71 10.97 -22.31 -10.83
N ILE A 72 12.28 -22.48 -11.03
CA ILE A 72 12.85 -23.68 -11.65
C ILE A 72 13.06 -24.80 -10.62
N LYS A 73 13.60 -24.48 -9.45
CA LYS A 73 13.99 -25.48 -8.43
C LYS A 73 12.87 -25.79 -7.46
N TYR A 74 11.92 -24.87 -7.26
CA TYR A 74 10.82 -25.06 -6.33
C TYR A 74 9.45 -25.20 -7.02
N LEU A 75 8.94 -24.20 -7.74
CA LEU A 75 7.59 -24.28 -8.32
C LEU A 75 7.43 -25.45 -9.30
N ASN A 76 8.43 -25.73 -10.13
CA ASN A 76 8.38 -26.87 -11.03
C ASN A 76 8.32 -28.22 -10.30
N THR A 77 8.93 -28.35 -9.11
CA THR A 77 8.96 -29.62 -8.37
C THR A 77 7.65 -29.91 -7.66
N ILE A 78 6.84 -28.89 -7.38
CA ILE A 78 5.52 -29.01 -6.74
C ILE A 78 4.34 -29.02 -7.74
N GLY A 79 4.62 -29.22 -9.03
CA GLY A 79 3.59 -29.45 -10.07
C GLY A 79 3.35 -28.30 -11.05
N PHE A 80 4.11 -27.20 -10.98
CA PHE A 80 3.99 -26.10 -11.96
C PHE A 80 4.93 -26.25 -13.15
N ALA A 81 5.61 -27.38 -13.34
CA ALA A 81 6.43 -27.61 -14.51
C ALA A 81 5.57 -27.64 -15.79
N PRO A 82 6.01 -27.02 -16.91
CA PRO A 82 7.25 -26.26 -17.11
C PRO A 82 7.10 -24.74 -16.90
N ILE A 83 5.96 -24.27 -16.37
CA ILE A 83 5.61 -22.85 -16.27
C ILE A 83 6.09 -22.16 -14.99
N GLY A 84 6.74 -22.88 -14.06
CA GLY A 84 7.14 -22.34 -12.75
C GLY A 84 8.01 -21.09 -12.84
N LEU A 85 8.91 -21.00 -13.82
CA LEU A 85 9.71 -19.80 -14.07
C LEU A 85 8.83 -18.58 -14.37
N TYR A 86 7.89 -18.72 -15.31
CA TYR A 86 6.99 -17.62 -15.68
C TYR A 86 6.08 -17.22 -14.52
N LEU A 87 5.62 -18.19 -13.73
CA LEU A 87 4.80 -17.92 -12.55
C LEU A 87 5.58 -17.15 -11.47
N ALA A 88 6.83 -17.54 -11.20
CA ALA A 88 7.70 -16.82 -10.26
C ALA A 88 7.92 -15.36 -10.69
N TRP A 89 8.20 -15.14 -11.98
CA TRP A 89 8.33 -13.79 -12.54
C TRP A 89 7.04 -12.99 -12.49
N ALA A 90 5.89 -13.61 -12.80
CA ALA A 90 4.58 -12.95 -12.72
C ALA A 90 4.29 -12.47 -11.29
N ILE A 91 4.59 -13.29 -10.27
CA ILE A 91 4.46 -12.92 -8.86
C ILE A 91 5.33 -11.70 -8.52
N LYS A 92 6.62 -11.74 -8.88
CA LYS A 92 7.57 -10.68 -8.53
C LYS A 92 7.33 -9.38 -9.28
N LEU A 93 6.95 -9.45 -10.56
CA LEU A 93 6.56 -8.27 -11.33
C LEU A 93 5.26 -7.66 -10.81
N THR A 94 4.31 -8.49 -10.34
CA THR A 94 3.09 -7.98 -9.70
C THR A 94 3.43 -7.15 -8.46
N HIS A 95 4.29 -7.64 -7.58
CA HIS A 95 4.75 -6.88 -6.41
C HIS A 95 5.47 -5.58 -6.81
N LEU A 96 6.36 -5.64 -7.81
CA LEU A 96 7.12 -4.48 -8.27
C LEU A 96 6.22 -3.39 -8.88
N ILE A 97 5.30 -3.76 -9.77
CA ILE A 97 4.36 -2.84 -10.44
C ILE A 97 3.34 -2.28 -9.43
N SER A 98 3.00 -3.04 -8.39
CA SER A 98 2.10 -2.57 -7.33
C SER A 98 2.64 -1.32 -6.64
N VAL A 99 3.96 -1.16 -6.50
CA VAL A 99 4.58 -0.02 -5.82
C VAL A 99 4.13 1.32 -6.43
N PRO A 100 4.38 1.65 -7.72
CA PRO A 100 3.90 2.90 -8.29
C PRO A 100 2.36 3.01 -8.29
N LEU A 101 1.63 1.91 -8.48
CA LEU A 101 0.16 1.92 -8.47
C LEU A 101 -0.43 2.25 -7.09
N LEU A 102 0.27 1.91 -6.00
CA LEU A 102 -0.09 2.33 -4.64
C LEU A 102 -0.03 3.85 -4.48
N TRP A 103 0.68 4.59 -5.32
CA TRP A 103 0.78 6.06 -5.24
C TRP A 103 -0.13 6.80 -6.21
N ILE A 104 -0.44 6.20 -7.37
CA ILE A 104 -1.35 6.75 -8.38
C ILE A 104 -2.81 6.77 -7.88
N ASP A 105 -3.16 5.89 -6.94
CA ASP A 105 -4.46 5.85 -6.25
C ASP A 105 -5.69 5.55 -7.13
N GLN A 106 -5.49 5.13 -8.37
CA GLN A 106 -6.58 4.77 -9.30
C GLN A 106 -6.87 3.25 -9.36
N TYR A 107 -5.90 2.41 -8.99
CA TYR A 107 -5.97 0.96 -9.17
C TYR A 107 -5.79 0.17 -7.86
N ILE A 108 -6.15 0.78 -6.72
CA ILE A 108 -5.90 0.19 -5.40
C ILE A 108 -6.60 -1.15 -5.20
N LYS A 109 -7.87 -1.28 -5.60
CA LYS A 109 -8.62 -2.53 -5.46
C LYS A 109 -8.00 -3.71 -6.22
N PRO A 110 -7.75 -3.63 -7.54
CA PRO A 110 -7.12 -4.74 -8.26
C PRO A 110 -5.70 -5.02 -7.75
N VAL A 111 -4.91 -4.00 -7.42
CA VAL A 111 -3.58 -4.17 -6.80
C VAL A 111 -3.67 -4.95 -5.49
N ALA A 112 -4.61 -4.58 -4.61
CA ALA A 112 -4.82 -5.26 -3.34
C ALA A 112 -5.22 -6.72 -3.53
N VAL A 113 -6.20 -6.99 -4.40
CA VAL A 113 -6.68 -8.35 -4.67
C VAL A 113 -5.56 -9.24 -5.21
N CYS A 114 -4.78 -8.77 -6.19
CA CYS A 114 -3.68 -9.54 -6.76
C CYS A 114 -2.63 -9.90 -5.69
N ASN A 115 -2.21 -8.92 -4.87
CA ASN A 115 -1.23 -9.17 -3.82
C ASN A 115 -1.79 -10.11 -2.73
N ILE A 116 -3.06 -9.96 -2.34
CA ILE A 116 -3.72 -10.86 -1.38
C ILE A 116 -3.71 -12.30 -1.87
N ILE A 117 -4.06 -12.55 -3.14
CA ILE A 117 -4.02 -13.90 -3.73
C ILE A 117 -2.59 -14.45 -3.67
N ILE A 118 -1.59 -13.65 -4.03
CA ILE A 118 -0.18 -14.06 -3.96
C ILE A 118 0.21 -14.45 -2.53
N PHE A 119 -0.13 -13.65 -1.52
CA PHE A 119 0.20 -13.96 -0.13
C PHE A 119 -0.53 -15.21 0.39
N ILE A 120 -1.80 -15.41 0.01
CA ILE A 120 -2.53 -16.63 0.37
C ILE A 120 -1.84 -17.87 -0.22
N LEU A 121 -1.46 -17.82 -1.50
CA LEU A 121 -0.73 -18.92 -2.15
C LEU A 121 0.67 -19.10 -1.56
N GLY A 122 1.35 -18.00 -1.20
CA GLY A 122 2.62 -18.04 -0.49
C GLY A 122 2.50 -18.74 0.86
N ILE A 123 1.44 -18.45 1.63
CA ILE A 123 1.13 -19.18 2.86
C ILE A 123 0.98 -20.67 2.54
N TYR A 124 0.08 -21.02 1.62
CA TYR A 124 -0.26 -22.41 1.36
C TYR A 124 0.94 -23.24 0.87
N PHE A 125 1.67 -22.76 -0.14
CA PHE A 125 2.76 -23.53 -0.74
C PHE A 125 4.06 -23.43 0.05
N VAL A 126 4.42 -22.24 0.55
CA VAL A 126 5.77 -21.98 1.09
C VAL A 126 5.82 -22.05 2.61
N HIS A 127 4.88 -21.41 3.30
CA HIS A 127 5.02 -21.12 4.73
C HIS A 127 4.21 -22.03 5.65
N TRP A 128 3.14 -22.68 5.15
CA TRP A 128 2.19 -23.44 5.97
C TRP A 128 2.87 -24.51 6.84
N GLN A 129 3.79 -25.27 6.24
CA GLN A 129 4.55 -26.32 6.93
C GLN A 129 5.54 -25.79 7.99
N ASN A 130 5.91 -24.51 7.92
CA ASN A 130 6.84 -23.88 8.87
C ASN A 130 6.11 -23.28 10.09
N GLY A 131 4.77 -23.32 10.09
CA GLY A 131 3.95 -22.78 11.18
C GLY A 131 3.82 -21.26 11.17
N TRP A 132 3.58 -20.66 12.34
CA TRP A 132 3.20 -19.25 12.45
C TRP A 132 4.39 -18.28 12.37
N PHE A 133 5.47 -18.55 13.10
CA PHE A 133 6.49 -17.54 13.43
C PHE A 133 7.53 -17.36 12.32
N VAL A 134 7.82 -16.10 11.96
CA VAL A 134 8.95 -15.74 11.10
C VAL A 134 10.26 -15.71 11.89
N VAL A 135 10.21 -15.26 13.16
CA VAL A 135 11.32 -15.32 14.12
C VAL A 135 10.80 -15.78 15.49
N GLY A 136 11.60 -16.55 16.22
CA GLY A 136 11.30 -17.02 17.58
C GLY A 136 11.07 -18.53 17.62
N GLY A 137 9.85 -18.96 17.92
CA GLY A 137 9.50 -20.39 18.06
C GLY A 137 9.56 -21.22 16.76
N ALA A 138 9.72 -20.57 15.61
CA ALA A 138 9.98 -21.16 14.29
C ALA A 138 10.70 -20.14 13.39
N THR A 139 11.00 -20.53 12.15
CA THR A 139 11.52 -19.63 11.11
C THR A 139 10.69 -19.75 9.84
N ASN A 140 10.61 -18.67 9.06
CA ASN A 140 9.95 -18.66 7.75
C ASN A 140 8.44 -19.05 7.80
N GLY A 141 7.76 -18.73 8.90
CA GLY A 141 6.31 -18.95 9.09
C GLY A 141 5.41 -17.92 8.38
N MET A 142 4.10 -18.03 8.64
CA MET A 142 3.06 -17.31 7.89
C MET A 142 2.64 -15.93 8.42
N GLU A 143 3.06 -15.52 9.63
CA GLU A 143 2.55 -14.31 10.30
C GLU A 143 2.73 -13.01 9.48
N PHE A 144 3.82 -12.90 8.72
CA PHE A 144 4.07 -11.71 7.90
C PHE A 144 3.15 -11.64 6.68
N ASN A 145 2.87 -12.78 6.02
CA ASN A 145 1.89 -12.84 4.95
C ASN A 145 0.49 -12.50 5.46
N PHE A 146 0.13 -13.03 6.64
CA PHE A 146 -1.13 -12.69 7.31
C PHE A 146 -1.26 -11.18 7.55
N LEU A 147 -0.22 -10.54 8.10
CA LEU A 147 -0.20 -9.08 8.30
C LEU A 147 -0.41 -8.33 6.97
N LEU A 148 0.31 -8.71 5.91
CA LEU A 148 0.21 -8.04 4.62
C LEU A 148 -1.18 -8.16 3.99
N ILE A 149 -1.84 -9.31 4.12
CA ILE A 149 -3.23 -9.50 3.67
C ILE A 149 -4.14 -8.47 4.33
N PHE A 150 -4.05 -8.32 5.66
CA PHE A 150 -4.88 -7.35 6.38
C PHE A 150 -4.52 -5.89 6.09
N CYS A 151 -3.25 -5.59 5.83
CA CYS A 151 -2.82 -4.27 5.34
C CYS A 151 -3.48 -3.92 4.00
N PHE A 152 -3.53 -4.87 3.05
CA PHE A 152 -4.21 -4.66 1.77
C PHE A 152 -5.72 -4.59 1.90
N LEU A 153 -6.33 -5.36 2.81
CA LEU A 153 -7.76 -5.23 3.12
C LEU A 153 -8.09 -3.84 3.70
N ASN A 154 -7.26 -3.33 4.61
CA ASN A 154 -7.42 -1.98 5.16
C ASN A 154 -7.28 -0.90 4.07
N LEU A 155 -6.33 -1.07 3.16
CA LEU A 155 -6.14 -0.16 2.04
C LEU A 155 -7.36 -0.17 1.08
N MET A 156 -8.00 -1.33 0.89
CA MET A 156 -9.19 -1.48 0.05
C MET A 156 -10.48 -0.97 0.71
N PHE A 157 -10.57 -1.10 2.04
CA PHE A 157 -11.74 -0.72 2.83
C PHE A 157 -11.35 0.19 4.01
N PRO A 158 -10.96 1.45 3.74
CA PRO A 158 -10.51 2.37 4.79
C PRO A 158 -11.62 2.78 5.77
N GLU A 159 -12.89 2.59 5.42
CA GLU A 159 -14.05 3.11 6.16
C GLU A 159 -14.88 2.01 6.85
N ILE A 160 -14.27 0.90 7.28
CA ILE A 160 -14.96 -0.07 8.14
C ILE A 160 -15.16 0.56 9.52
N SER A 161 -16.21 1.38 9.63
CA SER A 161 -16.74 1.85 10.91
C SER A 161 -17.54 0.71 11.51
N LEU A 162 -17.04 0.11 12.60
CA LEU A 162 -17.89 -0.69 13.47
C LEU A 162 -19.00 0.22 13.96
N LYS A 163 -20.19 0.12 13.35
CA LYS A 163 -21.39 0.85 13.80
C LYS A 163 -21.57 0.54 15.28
N ARG A 164 -21.15 1.45 16.15
CA ARG A 164 -21.47 1.41 17.56
C ARG A 164 -22.95 1.68 17.66
N ASN A 165 -23.75 0.61 17.79
CA ASN A 165 -25.16 0.73 18.19
C ASN A 165 -25.18 1.39 19.57
N ARG A 166 -25.30 2.72 19.62
CA ARG A 166 -25.66 3.44 20.83
C ARG A 166 -27.17 3.31 21.02
N HIS A 167 -27.59 2.14 21.44
CA HIS A 167 -28.79 2.03 22.25
C HIS A 167 -28.31 1.96 23.69
N LEU A 168 -28.46 3.07 24.41
CA LEU A 168 -28.66 3.22 25.85
C LEU A 168 -28.60 4.72 26.15
#